data_AF-A0A1X0RAP6-F1
#
_entry.id   AF-A0A1X0RAP6-F1
#
_cell.length_a   1.000
_cell.length_b   1.000
_cell.length_c   1.000
_cell.angle_alpha   90.00
_cell.angle_beta   90.00
_cell.angle_gamma   90.00
#
_symmetry.space_group_name_H-M   'P 1'
#
loop_
_entity.id
_entity.type
_entity.pdbx_description
1 polymer ?
#
loop_
_entity_poly.entity_id
_entity_poly.type
_entity_poly.pdbx_seq_one_letter_code
_entity_poly.pdbx_strand_id
1 'polypeptide(L)'
;MITKDTIQPLIDKDDKLPPLAALAHFIIAGKLSIIDTEHNDDETIQSLYRLAMDIFPCDVRDGDGFEPAITALNEMGQQFKKITKEIPSNPNRAVAYSEDGEAYCIKMKRKFDEAMDGNRAVTPMYESEVPKCNLTNDTTYNEINSQKRKDQLIKFVDEFKVALNGRRMNWHDCWKEGRSHGIITHYTNYEVMKNAYHRAKQQHSLPSL
;
A
#
# COMPACT_ATOMS: atom_id res chain seq x y z
N MET A 1 -37.00 -10.50 -5.74
CA MET A 1 -35.60 -10.16 -5.39
C MET A 1 -34.90 -9.86 -6.69
N ILE A 2 -34.26 -8.70 -6.85
CA ILE A 2 -33.53 -8.39 -8.09
C ILE A 2 -32.23 -9.22 -8.06
N THR A 3 -32.05 -10.10 -9.03
CA THR A 3 -30.84 -10.94 -9.18
C THR A 3 -30.18 -10.67 -10.53
N LYS A 4 -28.91 -11.08 -10.69
CA LYS A 4 -28.18 -10.96 -11.97
C LYS A 4 -28.99 -11.55 -13.13
N ASP A 5 -29.55 -12.74 -12.94
CA ASP A 5 -30.37 -13.43 -13.96
C ASP A 5 -31.65 -12.65 -14.34
N THR A 6 -32.20 -11.87 -13.41
CA THR A 6 -33.43 -11.09 -13.65
C THR A 6 -33.15 -9.85 -14.51
N ILE A 7 -31.92 -9.33 -14.48
CA ILE A 7 -31.51 -8.12 -15.23
C ILE A 7 -30.67 -8.44 -16.47
N GLN A 8 -30.09 -9.63 -16.57
CA GLN A 8 -29.29 -10.09 -17.73
C GLN A 8 -29.97 -9.83 -19.09
N PRO A 9 -31.30 -10.06 -19.27
CA PRO A 9 -31.94 -9.80 -20.56
C PRO A 9 -32.00 -8.32 -20.96
N LEU A 10 -31.79 -7.41 -20.01
CA LEU A 10 -31.71 -5.96 -20.21
C LEU A 10 -30.27 -5.50 -20.43
N ILE A 11 -29.29 -6.31 -20.01
CA ILE A 11 -27.86 -6.07 -20.17
C ILE A 11 -27.41 -6.52 -21.57
N ASP A 12 -27.92 -7.66 -22.04
CA ASP A 12 -27.50 -8.26 -23.31
C ASP A 12 -28.12 -7.61 -24.56
N LYS A 13 -29.08 -6.69 -24.40
CA LYS A 13 -29.93 -6.18 -25.49
C LYS A 13 -29.52 -4.84 -26.07
N ASP A 14 -28.81 -4.01 -25.32
CA ASP A 14 -28.48 -2.64 -25.70
C ASP A 14 -26.99 -2.37 -25.42
N ASP A 15 -26.36 -1.59 -26.30
CA ASP A 15 -25.01 -1.06 -26.04
C ASP A 15 -25.01 -0.07 -24.86
N LYS A 16 -26.18 0.50 -24.51
CA LYS A 16 -26.35 1.45 -23.41
C LYS A 16 -27.39 0.97 -22.40
N LEU A 17 -26.98 0.80 -21.15
CA LEU A 17 -27.85 0.23 -20.13
C LEU A 17 -28.92 1.24 -19.71
N PRO A 18 -30.19 0.81 -19.56
CA PRO A 18 -31.20 1.63 -18.90
C PRO A 18 -30.72 2.02 -17.50
N PRO A 19 -30.94 3.27 -17.03
CA PRO A 19 -30.33 3.75 -15.79
C PRO A 19 -30.61 2.88 -14.55
N LEU A 20 -31.81 2.31 -14.48
CA LEU A 20 -32.19 1.43 -13.37
C LEU A 20 -31.53 0.04 -13.47
N ALA A 21 -31.33 -0.47 -14.69
CA ALA A 21 -30.60 -1.70 -14.93
C ALA A 21 -29.09 -1.51 -14.64
N ALA A 22 -28.52 -0.38 -15.05
CA ALA A 22 -27.15 0.00 -14.73
C ALA A 22 -26.92 0.10 -13.21
N LEU A 23 -27.86 0.72 -12.47
CA LEU A 23 -27.81 0.79 -11.02
C LEU A 23 -27.85 -0.60 -10.37
N ALA A 24 -28.79 -1.44 -10.79
CA ALA A 24 -28.90 -2.80 -10.28
C ALA A 24 -27.63 -3.61 -10.57
N HIS A 25 -27.11 -3.51 -11.80
CA HIS A 25 -25.87 -4.15 -12.22
C HIS A 25 -24.68 -3.69 -11.40
N PHE A 26 -24.51 -2.38 -11.21
CA PHE A 26 -23.42 -1.80 -10.41
C PHE A 26 -23.44 -2.30 -8.96
N ILE A 27 -24.61 -2.27 -8.31
CA ILE A 27 -24.76 -2.71 -6.91
C ILE A 27 -24.54 -4.23 -6.78
N ILE A 28 -25.10 -5.02 -7.70
CA ILE A 28 -24.96 -6.49 -7.68
C ILE A 28 -23.52 -6.91 -7.96
N ALA A 29 -22.84 -6.23 -8.88
CA ALA A 29 -21.46 -6.54 -9.25
C ALA A 29 -20.47 -6.22 -8.12
N GLY A 30 -20.70 -5.10 -7.40
CA GLY A 30 -19.94 -4.73 -6.20
C GLY A 30 -18.42 -4.67 -6.41
N LYS A 31 -17.96 -4.37 -7.63
CA LYS A 31 -16.55 -4.38 -7.99
C LYS A 31 -15.85 -3.12 -7.47
N LEU A 32 -14.66 -3.30 -6.91
CA LEU A 32 -13.82 -2.20 -6.42
C LEU A 32 -13.10 -1.44 -7.55
N SER A 33 -12.89 -2.10 -8.70
CA SER A 33 -12.26 -1.53 -9.88
C SER A 33 -13.31 -1.32 -10.97
N ILE A 34 -13.39 -0.10 -11.49
CA ILE A 34 -14.26 0.19 -12.64
C ILE A 34 -13.86 -0.61 -13.87
N ILE A 35 -12.57 -0.91 -14.04
CA ILE A 35 -12.05 -1.65 -15.20
C ILE A 35 -12.54 -3.11 -15.18
N ASP A 36 -12.73 -3.68 -13.99
CA ASP A 36 -13.23 -5.04 -13.79
C ASP A 36 -14.77 -5.13 -13.86
N THR A 37 -15.45 -4.02 -14.16
CA THR A 37 -16.91 -3.95 -14.28
C THR A 37 -17.32 -4.17 -15.73
N GLU A 38 -18.25 -5.11 -15.95
CA GLU A 38 -18.91 -5.30 -17.25
C GLU A 38 -19.64 -3.98 -17.64
N HIS A 39 -19.50 -3.50 -18.88
CA HIS A 39 -20.00 -2.19 -19.35
C HIS A 39 -19.36 -0.96 -18.68
N ASN A 40 -18.05 -0.98 -18.46
CA ASN A 40 -17.31 0.16 -17.89
C ASN A 40 -17.32 1.44 -18.75
N ASP A 41 -17.74 1.33 -20.01
CA ASP A 41 -17.97 2.39 -20.98
C ASP A 41 -19.35 3.06 -20.83
N ASP A 42 -20.29 2.45 -20.09
CA ASP A 42 -21.60 3.04 -19.82
C ASP A 42 -21.51 4.29 -18.91
N GLU A 43 -22.09 5.40 -19.36
CA GLU A 43 -22.05 6.69 -18.67
C GLU A 43 -22.70 6.64 -17.29
N THR A 44 -23.75 5.84 -17.11
CA THR A 44 -24.45 5.69 -15.83
C THR A 44 -23.58 4.92 -14.85
N ILE A 45 -22.96 3.82 -15.29
CA ILE A 45 -22.01 3.04 -14.47
C ILE A 45 -20.82 3.91 -14.04
N GLN A 46 -20.24 4.68 -14.96
CA GLN A 46 -19.15 5.61 -14.62
C GLN A 46 -19.57 6.65 -13.59
N SER A 47 -20.79 7.21 -13.73
CA SER A 47 -21.31 8.20 -12.79
C SER A 47 -21.55 7.61 -11.41
N LEU A 48 -22.11 6.39 -11.33
CA LEU A 48 -22.32 5.67 -10.08
C LEU A 48 -20.99 5.34 -9.39
N TYR A 49 -19.99 4.91 -10.16
CA TYR A 49 -18.66 4.62 -9.63
C TYR A 49 -17.99 5.88 -9.05
N ARG A 50 -18.03 7.02 -9.76
CA ARG A 50 -17.50 8.30 -9.26
C ARG A 50 -18.20 8.72 -7.97
N LEU A 51 -19.54 8.63 -7.94
CA LEU A 51 -20.32 8.95 -6.76
C LEU A 51 -19.98 8.04 -5.57
N ALA A 52 -19.74 6.75 -5.81
CA ALA A 52 -19.28 5.83 -4.78
C ALA A 52 -17.88 6.22 -4.25
N MET A 53 -16.95 6.60 -5.12
CA MET A 53 -15.61 7.06 -4.72
C MET A 53 -15.65 8.38 -3.94
N ASP A 54 -16.57 9.28 -4.27
CA ASP A 54 -16.74 10.56 -3.56
C ASP A 54 -17.36 10.37 -2.17
N ILE A 55 -18.35 9.47 -2.05
CA ILE A 55 -19.03 9.17 -0.77
C ILE A 55 -18.14 8.33 0.15
N PHE A 56 -17.40 7.39 -0.43
CA PHE A 56 -16.49 6.49 0.27
C PHE A 56 -15.07 6.78 -0.17
N PRO A 57 -14.49 7.94 0.21
CA PRO A 57 -13.12 8.25 -0.12
C PRO A 57 -12.23 7.12 0.40
N CYS A 58 -11.36 6.64 -0.46
CA CYS A 58 -10.39 5.62 -0.10
C CYS A 58 -9.38 6.29 0.85
N ASP A 59 -9.58 6.13 2.16
CA ASP A 59 -8.63 6.57 3.19
C ASP A 59 -7.35 5.72 3.07
N VAL A 60 -6.48 6.10 2.15
CA VAL A 60 -5.10 5.61 2.10
C VAL A 60 -4.39 6.27 3.27
N ARG A 61 -4.36 5.60 4.41
CA ARG A 61 -3.54 6.04 5.55
C ARG A 61 -2.09 6.12 5.06
N ASP A 62 -1.42 7.24 5.32
CA ASP A 62 0.02 7.41 5.07
C ASP A 62 0.78 6.27 5.78
N GLY A 63 1.22 5.29 5.00
CA GLY A 63 1.92 4.12 5.50
C GLY A 63 2.88 3.61 4.44
N ASP A 64 4.12 3.37 4.86
CA ASP A 64 5.29 2.94 4.06
C ASP A 64 5.15 1.53 3.40
N GLY A 65 3.93 1.08 3.09
CA GLY A 65 3.62 -0.22 2.49
C GLY A 65 3.20 -0.16 1.03
N PHE A 66 2.88 1.02 0.50
CA PHE A 66 2.34 1.19 -0.85
C PHE A 66 3.34 1.73 -1.87
N GLU A 67 4.52 2.24 -1.48
CA GLU A 67 5.53 2.73 -2.42
C GLU A 67 5.84 1.77 -3.58
N PRO A 68 6.04 0.45 -3.35
CA PRO A 68 6.31 -0.46 -4.46
C PRO A 68 5.11 -0.61 -5.39
N ALA A 69 3.88 -0.53 -4.87
CA ALA A 69 2.65 -0.62 -5.65
C ALA A 69 2.42 0.66 -6.46
N ILE A 70 2.63 1.83 -5.85
CA ILE A 70 2.58 3.13 -6.53
C ILE A 70 3.63 3.20 -7.64
N THR A 71 4.86 2.73 -7.37
CA THR A 71 5.93 2.67 -8.38
C THR A 71 5.55 1.76 -9.55
N ALA A 72 5.01 0.57 -9.26
CA ALA A 72 4.54 -0.34 -10.30
C ALA A 72 3.42 0.26 -11.15
N LEU A 73 2.45 0.94 -10.53
CA LEU A 73 1.37 1.63 -11.23
C LEU A 73 1.89 2.76 -12.13
N ASN A 74 2.86 3.53 -11.66
CA ASN A 74 3.48 4.59 -12.45
C ASN A 74 4.25 4.05 -13.66
N GLU A 75 5.05 2.99 -13.49
CA GLU A 75 5.75 2.36 -14.61
C GLU A 75 4.78 1.76 -15.63
N MET A 76 3.70 1.13 -15.15
CA MET A 76 2.65 0.60 -16.02
C MET A 76 1.96 1.71 -16.82
N GLY A 77 1.63 2.83 -16.17
CA GLY A 77 1.07 4.00 -16.85
C GLY A 77 1.99 4.56 -17.94
N GLN A 78 3.31 4.50 -17.75
CA GLN A 78 4.27 4.88 -18.79
C GLN A 78 4.31 3.88 -19.95
N GLN A 79 4.18 2.58 -19.69
CA GLN A 79 4.12 1.58 -20.75
C GLN A 79 2.86 1.76 -21.61
N PHE A 80 1.70 2.01 -21.02
CA PHE A 80 0.49 2.33 -21.79
C PHE A 80 0.69 3.55 -22.71
N LYS A 81 1.35 4.62 -22.22
CA LYS A 81 1.68 5.78 -23.06
C LYS A 81 2.58 5.42 -24.25
N LYS A 82 3.58 4.54 -24.06
CA LYS A 82 4.45 4.08 -25.14
C LYS A 82 3.68 3.25 -26.17
N ILE A 83 2.80 2.35 -25.70
CA ILE A 83 1.93 1.53 -26.55
C ILE A 83 1.05 2.45 -27.41
N THR A 84 0.30 3.37 -26.81
CA THR A 84 -0.58 4.29 -27.55
C THR A 84 0.18 5.10 -28.61
N LYS A 85 1.42 5.51 -28.32
CA LYS A 85 2.26 6.26 -29.26
C LYS A 85 2.76 5.41 -30.44
N GLU A 86 3.10 4.14 -30.21
CA GLU A 86 3.65 3.27 -31.25
C GLU A 86 2.58 2.58 -32.12
N ILE A 87 1.35 2.39 -31.62
CA ILE A 87 0.27 1.74 -32.38
C ILE A 87 0.15 2.26 -33.83
N PRO A 88 0.14 3.59 -34.10
CA PRO A 88 -0.03 4.09 -35.46
C PRO A 88 1.18 3.86 -36.38
N SER A 89 2.39 3.72 -35.81
CA SER A 89 3.65 3.76 -36.57
C SER A 89 4.34 2.40 -36.65
N ASN A 90 4.29 1.62 -35.57
CA ASN A 90 4.93 0.32 -35.46
C ASN A 90 4.14 -0.59 -34.50
N PRO A 91 3.09 -1.27 -35.02
CA PRO A 91 2.25 -2.15 -34.20
C PRO A 91 3.03 -3.27 -33.51
N ASN A 92 4.05 -3.85 -34.15
CA ASN A 92 4.88 -4.90 -33.55
C ASN A 92 5.65 -4.39 -32.32
N ARG A 93 6.08 -3.13 -32.34
CA ARG A 93 6.73 -2.50 -31.20
C ARG A 93 5.75 -2.19 -30.07
N ALA A 94 4.52 -1.83 -30.41
CA ALA A 94 3.45 -1.68 -29.42
C ALA A 94 3.13 -3.02 -28.72
N VAL A 95 3.11 -4.13 -29.47
CA VAL A 95 2.98 -5.49 -28.91
C VAL A 95 4.12 -5.78 -27.95
N ALA A 96 5.38 -5.55 -28.34
CA ALA A 96 6.52 -5.77 -27.46
C ALA A 96 6.43 -4.98 -26.14
N TYR A 97 6.00 -3.71 -26.18
CA TYR A 97 5.78 -2.93 -24.96
C TYR A 97 4.63 -3.46 -24.08
N SER A 98 3.59 -4.05 -24.69
CA SER A 98 2.51 -4.69 -23.94
C SER A 98 2.97 -5.96 -23.24
N GLU A 99 3.77 -6.79 -23.92
CA GLU A 99 4.36 -8.02 -23.36
C GLU A 99 5.34 -7.69 -22.21
N ASP A 100 6.18 -6.66 -22.38
CA ASP A 100 7.07 -6.15 -21.33
C ASP A 100 6.29 -5.69 -20.10
N GLY A 101 5.17 -4.97 -20.31
CA GLY A 101 4.28 -4.54 -19.25
C GLY A 101 3.67 -5.71 -18.49
N GLU A 102 3.14 -6.71 -19.22
CA GLU A 102 2.57 -7.92 -18.64
C GLU A 102 3.60 -8.69 -17.79
N ALA A 103 4.80 -8.92 -18.34
CA ALA A 103 5.88 -9.61 -17.64
C ALA A 103 6.29 -8.88 -16.35
N TYR A 104 6.34 -7.54 -16.38
CA TYR A 104 6.60 -6.72 -15.20
C TYR A 104 5.49 -6.88 -14.16
N CYS A 105 4.21 -6.84 -14.57
CA CYS A 105 3.07 -7.03 -13.70
C CYS A 105 3.10 -8.39 -12.99
N ILE A 106 3.36 -9.47 -13.72
CA ILE A 106 3.50 -10.82 -13.16
C ILE A 106 4.62 -10.86 -12.11
N LYS A 107 5.77 -10.25 -12.41
CA LYS A 107 6.91 -10.17 -11.48
C LYS A 107 6.57 -9.39 -10.21
N MET A 108 5.91 -8.24 -10.34
CA MET A 108 5.54 -7.42 -9.19
C MET A 108 4.46 -8.10 -8.35
N LYS A 109 3.45 -8.72 -8.97
CA LYS A 109 2.46 -9.54 -8.27
C LYS A 109 3.13 -10.61 -7.42
N ARG A 110 4.08 -11.37 -7.99
CA ARG A 110 4.80 -12.42 -7.25
C ARG A 110 5.53 -11.85 -6.02
N LYS A 111 6.17 -10.70 -6.15
CA LYS A 111 6.82 -10.02 -5.01
C LYS A 111 5.82 -9.62 -3.92
N PHE A 112 4.63 -9.16 -4.29
CA PHE A 112 3.58 -8.84 -3.33
C PHE A 112 3.03 -10.10 -2.65
N ASP A 113 2.78 -11.17 -3.41
CA ASP A 113 2.32 -12.46 -2.87
C ASP A 113 3.36 -13.02 -1.86
N GLU A 114 4.65 -13.01 -2.22
CA GLU A 114 5.76 -13.40 -1.34
C GLU A 114 5.83 -12.55 -0.06
N ALA A 115 5.61 -11.23 -0.17
CA ALA A 115 5.60 -10.33 0.99
C ALA A 115 4.38 -10.53 1.91
N MET A 116 3.24 -10.93 1.34
CA MET A 116 2.01 -11.23 2.09
C MET A 116 2.09 -12.60 2.79
N ASP A 117 2.67 -13.61 2.14
CA ASP A 117 2.88 -14.95 2.74
C ASP A 117 4.02 -14.95 3.77
N GLY A 118 5.09 -14.19 3.55
CA GLY A 118 6.17 -14.01 4.52
C GLY A 118 5.73 -13.38 5.85
N ASN A 119 4.59 -12.68 5.86
CA ASN A 119 3.96 -12.10 7.06
C ASN A 119 3.02 -13.07 7.79
N ARG A 120 2.76 -14.28 7.27
CA ARG A 120 1.93 -15.31 7.94
C ARG A 120 2.70 -16.21 8.93
N ALA A 121 3.99 -15.96 9.16
CA ALA A 121 4.74 -16.65 10.20
C ALA A 121 4.37 -16.14 11.61
N VAL A 122 3.29 -16.71 12.16
CA VAL A 122 2.91 -16.79 13.58
C VAL A 122 2.83 -15.46 14.34
N THR A 123 1.65 -14.83 14.29
CA THR A 123 1.16 -14.04 15.43
C THR A 123 0.27 -14.95 16.28
N PRO A 124 0.60 -15.22 17.56
CA PRO A 124 -0.36 -15.81 18.49
C PRO A 124 -1.56 -14.88 18.57
N MET A 125 -2.74 -15.42 18.28
CA MET A 125 -4.00 -14.70 18.38
C MET A 125 -4.30 -14.46 19.86
N TYR A 126 -3.85 -13.31 20.40
CA TYR A 126 -4.42 -12.77 21.61
C TYR A 126 -5.58 -11.87 21.20
N GLU A 127 -6.79 -12.33 21.47
CA GLU A 127 -8.02 -11.57 21.31
C GLU A 127 -7.97 -10.43 22.35
N SER A 128 -7.50 -9.26 21.91
CA SER A 128 -7.45 -8.09 22.79
C SER A 128 -8.83 -7.43 22.79
N GLU A 129 -9.52 -7.52 23.93
CA GLU A 129 -10.78 -6.85 24.19
C GLU A 129 -10.70 -5.37 23.81
N VAL A 130 -11.72 -4.93 23.09
CA VAL A 130 -11.88 -3.61 22.50
C VAL A 130 -11.71 -2.50 23.54
N PRO A 131 -10.70 -1.61 23.44
CA PRO A 131 -10.70 -0.37 24.19
C PRO A 131 -11.46 0.69 23.41
N LYS A 132 -12.59 1.11 23.98
CA LYS A 132 -13.42 2.23 23.52
C LYS A 132 -12.55 3.45 23.20
N CYS A 133 -12.72 3.98 21.99
CA CYS A 133 -12.13 5.25 21.58
C CYS A 133 -12.67 6.37 22.47
N ASN A 134 -11.84 6.87 23.39
CA ASN A 134 -12.00 8.22 23.91
C ASN A 134 -10.97 9.11 23.20
N LEU A 135 -11.48 10.00 22.36
CA LEU A 135 -10.74 11.16 21.88
C LEU A 135 -10.40 12.06 23.09
N THR A 136 -9.14 12.09 23.48
CA THR A 136 -8.59 13.22 24.25
C THR A 136 -7.21 13.57 23.69
N ASN A 137 -7.14 14.74 23.08
CA ASN A 137 -5.93 15.40 22.64
C ASN A 137 -5.05 15.71 23.86
N ASP A 138 -3.92 15.02 23.99
CA ASP A 138 -2.84 15.46 24.88
C ASP A 138 -1.50 15.36 24.14
N THR A 139 -1.17 16.43 23.43
CA THR A 139 0.01 16.56 22.56
C THR A 139 1.31 16.35 23.35
N THR A 140 1.33 16.70 24.63
CA THR A 140 2.50 16.66 25.51
C THR A 140 2.94 15.23 25.84
N TYR A 141 2.00 14.31 26.07
CA TYR A 141 2.29 12.91 26.41
C TYR A 141 2.87 12.14 25.21
N ASN A 142 2.39 12.45 24.01
CA ASN A 142 2.84 11.82 22.77
C ASN A 142 4.26 12.25 22.37
N GLU A 143 4.62 13.51 22.63
CA GLU A 143 5.98 14.04 22.37
C GLU A 143 7.04 13.46 23.31
N ILE A 144 6.76 13.40 24.62
CA ILE A 144 7.68 12.82 25.61
C ILE A 144 7.94 11.33 25.33
N ASN A 145 6.89 10.59 24.97
CA ASN A 145 7.03 9.18 24.57
C ASN A 145 7.78 9.02 23.23
N SER A 146 7.66 9.98 22.31
CA SER A 146 8.40 9.97 21.05
C SER A 146 9.89 10.19 21.26
N GLN A 147 10.29 11.14 22.12
CA GLN A 147 11.69 11.41 22.40
C GLN A 147 12.36 10.25 23.14
N LYS A 148 11.69 9.70 24.16
CA LYS A 148 12.20 8.53 24.91
C LYS A 148 12.49 7.33 24.00
N ARG A 149 11.63 7.08 23.00
CA ARG A 149 11.85 6.01 22.01
C ARG A 149 13.06 6.28 21.11
N LYS A 150 13.28 7.53 20.69
CA LYS A 150 14.46 7.91 19.90
C LYS A 150 15.75 7.71 20.69
N ASP A 151 15.76 8.09 21.97
CA ASP A 151 16.94 7.96 22.83
C ASP A 151 17.27 6.47 23.10
N GLN A 152 16.23 5.64 23.33
CA GLN A 152 16.36 4.18 23.45
C GLN A 152 16.93 3.55 22.17
N LEU A 153 16.47 3.99 20.99
CA LEU A 153 16.98 3.54 19.70
C LEU A 153 18.46 3.91 19.52
N ILE A 154 18.84 5.17 19.80
CA ILE A 154 20.23 5.63 19.67
C ILE A 154 21.14 4.81 20.59
N LYS A 155 20.75 4.66 21.87
CA LYS A 155 21.53 3.93 22.86
C LYS A 155 21.76 2.47 22.45
N PHE A 156 20.70 1.77 22.04
CA PHE A 156 20.80 0.38 21.60
C PHE A 156 21.71 0.22 20.37
N VAL A 157 21.54 1.06 19.35
CA VAL A 157 22.35 0.97 18.12
C VAL A 157 23.82 1.31 18.39
N ASP A 158 24.11 2.26 19.29
CA ASP A 158 25.49 2.60 19.65
C ASP A 158 26.13 1.50 20.51
N GLU A 159 25.40 0.86 21.44
CA GLU A 159 25.87 -0.34 22.17
C GLU A 159 26.16 -1.51 21.22
N PHE A 160 25.27 -1.74 20.25
CA PHE A 160 25.46 -2.76 19.21
C PHE A 160 26.70 -2.48 18.35
N LYS A 161 27.00 -1.21 18.05
CA LYS A 161 28.23 -0.82 17.34
C LYS A 161 29.49 -1.12 18.14
N VAL A 162 29.47 -0.86 19.44
CA VAL A 162 30.61 -1.14 20.33
C VAL A 162 30.85 -2.65 20.43
N ALA A 163 29.79 -3.45 20.55
CA ALA A 163 29.88 -4.91 20.62
C ALA A 163 30.49 -5.56 19.37
N LEU A 164 30.41 -4.90 18.21
CA LEU A 164 30.96 -5.40 16.94
C LEU A 164 32.49 -5.26 16.82
N ASN A 165 33.19 -4.64 17.78
CA ASN A 165 34.66 -4.55 17.85
C ASN A 165 35.33 -4.18 16.50
N GLY A 166 34.78 -3.18 15.80
CA GLY A 166 35.31 -2.68 14.53
C GLY A 166 34.87 -3.44 13.26
N ARG A 167 34.01 -4.46 13.38
CA ARG A 167 33.37 -5.09 12.22
C ARG A 167 32.33 -4.16 11.60
N ARG A 168 32.13 -4.30 10.28
CA ARG A 168 31.13 -3.53 9.53
C ARG A 168 29.73 -3.85 10.06
N MET A 169 28.97 -2.79 10.36
CA MET A 169 27.59 -2.89 10.86
C MET A 169 26.68 -3.67 9.90
N ASN A 170 26.04 -4.73 10.39
CA ASN A 170 24.90 -5.36 9.74
C ASN A 170 23.59 -4.84 10.32
N TRP A 171 22.93 -3.94 9.58
CA TRP A 171 21.68 -3.30 10.01
C TRP A 171 20.51 -4.27 10.15
N HIS A 172 20.51 -5.34 9.36
CA HIS A 172 19.48 -6.38 9.44
C HIS A 172 19.58 -7.15 10.77
N ASP A 173 20.80 -7.51 11.19
CA ASP A 173 21.03 -8.22 12.45
C ASP A 173 20.74 -7.31 13.65
N CYS A 174 21.17 -6.05 13.58
CA CYS A 174 20.87 -5.03 14.58
C CYS A 174 19.34 -4.87 14.78
N TRP A 175 18.58 -4.79 13.69
CA TRP A 175 17.12 -4.68 13.75
C TRP A 175 16.47 -5.94 14.34
N LYS A 176 16.94 -7.13 13.95
CA LYS A 176 16.44 -8.41 14.45
C LYS A 176 16.67 -8.56 15.95
N GLU A 177 17.87 -8.22 16.44
CA GLU A 177 18.21 -8.28 17.86
C GLU A 177 17.44 -7.24 18.68
N GLY A 178 17.32 -6.01 18.17
CA GLY A 178 16.53 -4.96 18.81
C GLY A 178 15.03 -5.28 18.91
N ARG A 179 14.50 -6.07 17.96
CA ARG A 179 13.14 -6.62 18.05
C ARG A 179 13.02 -7.68 19.14
N SER A 180 14.01 -8.58 19.24
CA SER A 180 14.05 -9.61 20.27
C SER A 180 14.08 -9.03 21.68
N HIS A 181 14.68 -7.85 21.86
CA HIS A 181 14.75 -7.15 23.15
C HIS A 181 13.55 -6.23 23.40
N GLY A 182 12.57 -6.16 22.48
CA GLY A 182 11.39 -5.30 22.62
C GLY A 182 11.68 -3.79 22.52
N ILE A 183 12.89 -3.41 22.08
CA ILE A 183 13.31 -2.01 21.93
C ILE A 183 12.80 -1.46 20.59
N ILE A 184 12.82 -2.30 19.55
CA ILE A 184 12.49 -1.94 18.16
C ILE A 184 11.15 -2.56 17.78
N THR A 185 10.08 -2.10 18.41
CA THR A 185 8.72 -2.60 18.17
C THR A 185 8.02 -1.84 17.03
N HIS A 186 8.37 -0.57 16.84
CA HIS A 186 7.64 0.36 15.97
C HIS A 186 8.20 0.48 14.54
N TYR A 187 9.35 -0.12 14.25
CA TYR A 187 9.97 -0.07 12.92
C TYR A 187 9.69 -1.36 12.16
N THR A 188 8.98 -1.23 11.04
CA THR A 188 8.59 -2.32 10.14
C THR A 188 9.78 -2.96 9.41
N ASN A 189 10.86 -2.20 9.17
CA ASN A 189 12.08 -2.69 8.49
C ASN A 189 13.36 -2.03 9.05
N TYR A 190 14.50 -2.70 8.88
CA TYR A 190 15.83 -2.21 9.25
C TYR A 190 16.20 -0.91 8.52
N GLU A 191 15.69 -0.67 7.31
CA GLU A 191 15.95 0.56 6.55
C GLU A 191 15.27 1.78 7.19
N VAL A 192 14.01 1.62 7.62
CA VAL A 192 13.26 2.67 8.34
C VAL A 192 13.93 2.98 9.68
N MET A 193 14.32 1.93 10.41
CA MET A 193 15.07 2.06 11.67
C MET A 193 16.41 2.78 11.48
N LYS A 194 17.17 2.41 10.44
CA LYS A 194 18.46 3.04 10.11
C LYS A 194 18.28 4.52 9.79
N ASN A 195 17.29 4.87 8.98
CA ASN A 195 16.97 6.26 8.65
C ASN A 195 16.53 7.05 9.89
N ALA A 196 15.69 6.44 10.74
CA ALA A 196 15.28 7.03 12.01
C ALA A 196 16.47 7.27 12.95
N TYR A 197 17.39 6.32 13.08
CA TYR A 197 18.63 6.47 13.84
C TYR A 197 19.49 7.63 13.32
N HIS A 198 19.69 7.73 12.00
CA HIS A 198 20.49 8.83 11.42
C HIS A 198 19.84 10.20 11.66
N ARG A 199 18.52 10.32 11.50
CA ARG A 199 17.78 11.55 11.81
C ARG A 199 17.85 11.91 13.29
N ALA A 200 17.65 10.92 14.17
CA ALA A 200 17.70 11.13 15.61
C ALA A 200 19.12 11.52 16.07
N LYS A 201 20.16 10.90 15.52
CA LYS A 201 21.56 11.24 15.83
C LYS A 201 21.96 12.63 15.35
N GLN A 202 21.46 13.07 14.19
CA GLN A 202 21.65 14.45 13.71
C GLN A 202 21.00 15.47 14.65
N GLN A 203 19.78 15.19 15.12
CA GLN A 203 19.06 16.02 16.10
C GLN A 203 19.76 16.04 17.47
N HIS A 204 20.33 14.92 17.90
CA HIS A 204 21.03 14.78 19.17
C HIS A 204 22.45 15.38 19.17
N SER A 205 23.02 15.67 17.98
CA SER A 205 24.36 16.26 17.79
C SER A 205 24.36 17.78 17.61
N LEU A 206 23.20 18.41 17.49
CA LEU A 206 23.07 19.87 17.45
C LEU A 206 22.93 20.38 18.89
N PRO A 207 23.84 21.22 19.41
CA PRO A 207 23.60 21.89 20.68
C PRO A 207 22.39 22.80 20.55
N SER A 208 21.42 22.63 21.46
CA SER A 208 20.27 23.52 21.60
C SER A 208 20.77 24.97 21.81
N LEU A 209 20.47 25.84 20.85
CA LEU A 209 20.59 27.30 20.96
C LEU A 209 19.42 27.86 21.77
#